data_AF-A0AAE3VXI4-F1
#
_entry.id   AF-A0AAE3VXI4-F1
#
_cell.length_a   1.000
_cell.length_b   1.000
_cell.length_c   1.000
_cell.angle_alpha   90.00
_cell.angle_beta   90.00
_cell.angle_gamma   90.00
#
_symmetry.space_group_name_H-M   'P 1'
#
loop_
_entity.id
_entity.type
_entity.pdbx_description
1 polymer ?
#
loop_
_entity_poly.entity_id
_entity_poly.type
_entity_poly.pdbx_seq_one_letter_code
_entity_poly.pdbx_strand_id
1 'polypeptide(L)'
;MSIFYRLRTPAQQGGRGTAVSVRVDVERPDDFPVYLAVGSGRRRMHLTTDEAWSLWRCLSEAVASLGTPPDYIRTDVPAHRR
;
A
#
# COMPACT_ATOMS: atom_id res chain seq x y z
N MET A 1 -9.38 15.60 -6.57
CA MET A 1 -8.04 15.65 -5.90
C MET A 1 -7.62 14.23 -5.53
N SER A 2 -6.53 13.69 -6.07
CA SER A 2 -6.14 12.28 -5.86
C SER A 2 -5.18 12.10 -4.68
N ILE A 3 -5.49 11.14 -3.82
CA ILE A 3 -4.65 10.77 -2.66
C ILE A 3 -3.78 9.59 -3.06
N PHE A 4 -2.50 9.60 -2.66
CA PHE A 4 -1.63 8.46 -2.90
C PHE A 4 -0.70 8.14 -1.72
N TYR A 5 -0.50 6.85 -1.51
CA TYR A 5 0.41 6.30 -0.51
C TYR A 5 1.55 5.59 -1.24
N ARG A 6 2.81 5.85 -0.87
CA ARG A 6 3.98 5.27 -1.55
C ARG A 6 4.81 4.42 -0.59
N LEU A 7 5.00 3.16 -0.96
CA LEU A 7 5.96 2.25 -0.34
C LEU A 7 7.19 2.14 -1.24
N ARG A 8 8.38 2.18 -0.64
CA ARG A 8 9.62 1.80 -1.33
C ARG A 8 9.99 0.41 -0.85
N THR A 9 10.02 -0.56 -1.76
CA THR A 9 10.54 -1.89 -1.40
C THR A 9 12.05 -1.80 -1.22
N PRO A 10 12.63 -2.50 -0.23
CA PRO A 10 14.08 -2.59 -0.08
C PRO A 10 14.69 -3.10 -1.38
N ALA A 11 15.72 -2.43 -1.88
CA ALA A 11 16.50 -2.99 -2.97
C ALA A 11 17.35 -4.14 -2.43
N GLN A 12 17.35 -5.29 -3.10
CA GLN A 12 18.43 -6.24 -2.90
C GLN A 12 19.73 -5.61 -3.43
N GLN A 13 20.78 -5.61 -2.60
CA GLN A 13 22.17 -5.28 -2.94
C GLN A 13 22.36 -4.04 -3.85
N GLY A 14 22.33 -2.85 -3.26
CA GLY A 14 22.85 -1.62 -3.91
C GLY A 14 22.02 -1.03 -5.07
N GLY A 15 20.91 -1.66 -5.45
CA GLY A 15 20.01 -1.13 -6.48
C GLY A 15 19.08 0.00 -6.02
N ARG A 16 18.38 0.64 -6.97
CA ARG A 16 17.20 1.48 -6.67
C ARG A 16 16.00 0.55 -6.47
N GLY A 17 15.42 0.54 -5.27
CA GLY A 17 14.24 -0.28 -4.95
C GLY A 17 13.04 0.01 -5.86
N THR A 18 12.11 -0.96 -5.97
CA THR A 18 10.91 -0.76 -6.78
C THR A 18 9.94 0.15 -6.02
N ALA A 19 9.56 1.27 -6.63
CA ALA A 19 8.53 2.13 -6.08
C ALA A 19 7.15 1.51 -6.33
N VAL A 20 6.39 1.31 -5.26
CA VAL A 20 4.99 0.89 -5.31
C VAL A 20 4.15 1.99 -4.67
N SER A 21 3.08 2.43 -5.32
CA SER A 21 2.15 3.39 -4.73
C SER A 21 0.70 2.96 -4.92
N VAL A 22 -0.10 3.11 -3.87
CA VAL A 22 -1.56 3.03 -3.93
C VAL A 22 -2.09 4.41 -4.28
N ARG A 23 -2.97 4.50 -5.26
CA ARG A 23 -3.60 5.75 -5.67
C ARG A 23 -5.11 5.60 -5.61
N VAL A 24 -5.78 6.63 -5.12
CA VAL A 24 -7.23 6.70 -5.02
C VAL A 24 -7.70 7.85 -5.90
N ASP A 25 -8.60 7.54 -6.82
CA ASP A 25 -9.26 8.47 -7.73
C ASP A 25 -10.77 8.41 -7.49
N VAL A 26 -11.23 9.22 -6.54
CA VAL A 26 -12.64 9.29 -6.13
C VAL A 26 -13.54 10.01 -7.13
N GLU A 27 -12.95 10.71 -8.12
CA GLU A 27 -13.67 11.41 -9.18
C GLU A 27 -13.86 10.51 -10.41
N ARG A 28 -13.30 9.30 -10.39
CA ARG A 28 -13.42 8.34 -11.47
C ARG A 28 -14.86 7.82 -11.56
N PRO A 29 -15.50 7.84 -12.74
CA PRO A 29 -16.88 7.42 -12.90
C PRO A 29 -17.08 5.89 -12.97
N ASP A 30 -16.01 5.10 -12.90
CA ASP A 30 -16.07 3.63 -12.97
C ASP A 30 -15.85 2.98 -11.60
N ASP A 31 -16.19 1.70 -11.52
CA ASP A 31 -16.15 0.91 -10.28
C ASP A 31 -14.74 0.67 -9.73
N PHE A 32 -13.69 1.23 -10.34
CA PHE A 32 -12.30 1.00 -9.98
C PHE A 32 -11.62 2.28 -9.46
N PRO A 33 -12.03 2.81 -8.29
CA PRO A 33 -11.49 4.05 -7.74
C PRO A 33 -10.06 3.88 -7.18
N VAL A 34 -9.56 2.65 -7.03
CA VAL A 34 -8.23 2.37 -6.47
C VAL A 34 -7.33 1.75 -7.52
N TYR A 35 -6.05 2.11 -7.53
CA TYR A 35 -5.06 1.35 -8.28
C TYR A 35 -3.69 1.29 -7.63
N LEU A 36 -3.02 0.15 -7.81
CA LEU A 36 -1.62 -0.06 -7.47
C LEU A 36 -0.75 0.32 -8.67
N ALA A 37 0.23 1.20 -8.44
CA ALA A 37 1.20 1.64 -9.42
C ALA A 37 2.60 1.15 -9.05
N VAL A 38 3.21 0.33 -9.91
CA VAL A 38 4.53 -0.28 -9.69
C VAL A 38 5.56 0.29 -10.67
N GLY A 39 6.79 0.47 -10.19
CA GLY A 39 7.90 0.96 -11.02
C GLY A 39 7.67 2.38 -11.52
N SER A 40 7.25 3.28 -10.63
CA SER A 40 6.87 4.65 -10.97
C SER A 40 5.64 4.75 -11.90
N GLY A 41 4.72 3.79 -11.79
CA GLY A 41 3.45 3.80 -12.54
C GLY A 41 3.52 3.18 -13.94
N ARG A 42 4.61 2.48 -14.27
CA ARG A 42 4.77 1.70 -15.50
C ARG A 42 3.78 0.54 -15.57
N ARG A 43 3.44 -0.06 -14.44
CA ARG A 43 2.41 -1.10 -14.31
C ARG A 43 1.33 -0.62 -13.37
N ARG A 44 0.07 -0.73 -13.78
CA ARG A 44 -1.11 -0.31 -13.02
C ARG A 44 -2.06 -1.48 -12.87
N MET A 45 -2.54 -1.72 -11.66
CA MET A 45 -3.57 -2.71 -11.36
C MET A 45 -4.73 -1.98 -10.69
N HIS A 46 -5.84 -1.88 -11.40
CA HIS A 46 -7.05 -1.22 -10.95
C HIS A 46 -7.89 -2.19 -10.12
N LEU A 47 -8.50 -1.68 -9.05
CA LEU A 47 -9.26 -2.46 -8.08
C LEU A 47 -10.57 -1.76 -7.80
N THR A 48 -11.63 -2.54 -7.69
CA THR A 48 -12.86 -2.08 -7.04
C THR A 48 -12.62 -1.86 -5.54
N THR A 49 -13.57 -1.19 -4.89
CA THR A 49 -13.53 -1.00 -3.44
C THR A 49 -13.47 -2.34 -2.69
N ASP A 50 -14.25 -3.34 -3.12
CA ASP A 50 -14.30 -4.66 -2.48
C ASP A 50 -13.02 -5.46 -2.70
N GLU A 51 -12.45 -5.39 -3.90
CA GLU A 51 -11.14 -5.99 -4.21
C GLU A 51 -10.03 -5.36 -3.37
N ALA A 52 -10.05 -4.03 -3.19
CA ALA A 52 -9.08 -3.33 -2.37
C ALA A 52 -9.15 -3.76 -0.89
N TRP A 53 -10.36 -3.87 -0.32
CA TRP A 53 -10.55 -4.38 1.04
C TRP A 53 -10.13 -5.84 1.20
N SER A 54 -10.46 -6.67 0.21
CA SER A 54 -10.05 -8.07 0.19
C SER A 54 -8.53 -8.21 0.18
N LEU A 55 -7.84 -7.43 -0.67
CA LEU A 55 -6.38 -7.39 -0.70
C LEU A 55 -5.78 -6.93 0.63
N TRP A 56 -6.33 -5.88 1.24
CA TRP A 56 -5.91 -5.41 2.55
C TRP A 56 -6.03 -6.51 3.62
N ARG A 57 -7.16 -7.24 3.63
CA ARG A 57 -7.38 -8.33 4.58
C ARG A 57 -6.38 -9.46 4.37
N CYS A 58 -6.17 -9.89 3.13
CA CYS A 58 -5.19 -10.92 2.78
C CYS A 58 -3.77 -10.53 3.20
N LEU A 59 -3.37 -9.28 2.96
CA LEU A 59 -2.06 -8.78 3.37
C LEU A 59 -1.94 -8.71 4.91
N SER A 60 -2.98 -8.25 5.60
CA SER A 60 -2.99 -8.18 7.06
C SER A 60 -2.84 -9.56 7.70
N GLU A 61 -3.58 -10.56 7.19
CA GLU A 61 -3.46 -11.95 7.64
C GLU A 61 -2.08 -12.54 7.37
N ALA A 62 -1.56 -12.35 6.15
CA ALA A 62 -0.22 -12.81 5.81
C ALA A 62 0.84 -12.19 6.72
N VAL A 63 0.82 -10.87 6.93
CA VAL A 63 1.77 -10.18 7.82
C VAL A 63 1.62 -10.65 9.26
N ALA A 64 0.41 -10.83 9.78
CA ALA A 64 0.18 -11.34 11.13
C ALA A 64 0.79 -12.74 11.34
N SER A 65 0.76 -13.58 10.31
CA SER A 65 1.37 -14.92 10.36
C SER A 65 2.90 -14.93 10.35
N LEU A 66 3.55 -13.83 9.93
CA LEU A 66 5.01 -13.74 9.82
C LEU A 66 5.70 -13.34 11.14
N GLY A 67 4.95 -13.22 12.24
CA GLY A 67 5.50 -12.97 13.58
C GLY A 67 5.73 -11.49 13.86
N THR A 68 6.96 -11.13 14.26
CA THR A 68 7.22 -9.77 14.78
C THR A 68 7.40 -8.77 13.63
N PRO A 69 6.61 -7.67 13.60
CA PRO A 69 6.76 -6.64 12.57
C PRO A 69 8.15 -5.98 12.62
N PRO A 70 8.80 -5.72 11.47
CA PRO A 70 10.12 -5.09 11.45
C PRO A 70 10.08 -3.64 11.99
N ASP A 71 11.18 -3.19 12.56
CA ASP A 71 11.21 -1.91 13.30
C ASP A 71 10.85 -0.69 12.44
N TYR A 72 11.10 -0.72 11.13
CA TYR A 72 10.77 0.38 10.23
C TYR A 72 9.26 0.56 9.97
N ILE A 73 8.41 -0.42 10.33
CA ILE A 73 6.94 -0.26 10.32
C ILE A 73 6.36 0.01 11.71
N ARG A 74 7.18 -0.11 12.76
CA ARG A 74 6.76 0.29 14.10
C ARG A 74 6.74 1.82 14.16
N THR A 75 5.54 2.38 14.15
CA THR A 75 5.33 3.77 14.53
C THR A 75 4.89 3.76 15.99
N ASP A 76 5.68 4.36 16.87
CA ASP A 76 5.24 4.63 18.23
C ASP A 76 4.05 5.59 18.15
N VAL A 77 2.85 5.08 18.44
CA VAL A 77 1.68 5.93 18.62
C VAL A 77 1.75 6.43 20.06
N PRO A 78 2.07 7.71 20.32
CA PRO A 78 1.98 8.23 21.66
C PRO A 78 0.53 8.05 22.11
N ALA A 79 0.32 7.38 23.24
CA ALA A 79 -1.01 7.25 23.84
C ALA A 79 -1.57 8.66 24.00
N HIS A 80 -2.57 9.03 23.20
CA HIS A 80 -3.23 10.30 23.35
C HIS A 80 -3.81 10.33 24.77
N ARG A 81 -3.32 11.26 25.60
CA ARG A 81 -3.84 11.42 26.94
C ARG A 81 -5.18 12.17 26.82
N ARG A 82 -6.26 11.37 26.79
CA ARG A 82 -7.70 11.67 26.90
C ARG A 82 -8.35 12.56 25.84
#